data_AF-A0A7W0HFD5-F1
#
_entry.id   AF-A0A7W0HFD5-F1
#
_cell.length_a   1.000
_cell.length_b   1.000
_cell.length_c   1.000
_cell.angle_alpha   90.00
_cell.angle_beta   90.00
_cell.angle_gamma   90.00
#
_symmetry.space_group_name_H-M   'P 1'
#
loop_
_entity.id
_entity.type
_entity.pdbx_description
1 polymer ?
#
loop_
_entity_poly.entity_id
_entity_poly.type
_entity_poly.pdbx_seq_one_letter_code
_entity_poly.pdbx_strand_id
1 'polypeptide(L)'
;MPPSVRVKIAAGVNGPVATAAWLDAQKAHIEQKPVILPLIGNRLAPANELARAIEEPRRKIPSMAEMMFPVPVDMRDWAAMIPAGAPASARVLIEKLKNFAG
;
A
#
# COMPACT_ATOMS: atom_id res chain seq x y z
N MET A 1 -6.69 0.22 -18.16
CA MET A 1 -6.54 -1.15 -17.63
C MET A 1 -6.66 -1.11 -16.12
N PRO A 2 -7.28 -2.12 -15.47
CA PRO A 2 -7.38 -2.15 -14.02
C PRO A 2 -5.98 -2.30 -13.39
N PRO A 3 -5.72 -1.69 -12.21
CA PRO A 3 -4.47 -1.87 -11.51
C PRO A 3 -4.34 -3.30 -10.99
N SER A 4 -3.10 -3.76 -10.83
CA SER A 4 -2.82 -4.98 -10.09
C SER A 4 -2.94 -4.72 -8.59
N VAL A 5 -3.36 -5.73 -7.83
CA VAL A 5 -3.49 -5.63 -6.37
C VAL A 5 -2.56 -6.63 -5.73
N ARG A 6 -1.80 -6.17 -4.73
CA ARG A 6 -0.97 -7.00 -3.84
C ARG A 6 -1.28 -6.62 -2.42
N VAL A 7 -1.41 -7.56 -1.51
CA VAL A 7 -1.82 -7.26 -0.13
C VAL A 7 -0.75 -7.78 0.82
N LYS A 8 -0.38 -6.96 1.81
CA LYS A 8 0.39 -7.40 2.97
C LYS A 8 -0.50 -7.30 4.20
N ILE A 9 -0.61 -8.40 4.94
CA ILE A 9 -1.33 -8.45 6.22
C ILE A 9 -0.32 -8.70 7.33
N ALA A 10 -0.39 -7.92 8.40
CA ALA A 10 0.48 -8.06 9.57
C ALA A 10 -0.23 -7.63 10.86
N ALA A 11 0.24 -8.09 12.02
CA ALA A 11 -0.25 -7.64 13.35
C ALA A 11 0.14 -6.19 13.71
N GLY A 12 0.78 -5.49 12.78
CA GLY A 12 1.21 -4.10 12.91
C GLY A 12 1.88 -3.67 11.60
N VAL A 13 1.52 -2.50 11.09
CA VAL A 13 2.13 -1.91 9.90
C VAL A 13 3.08 -0.83 10.37
N ASN A 14 4.38 -1.06 10.17
CA ASN A 14 5.46 -0.15 10.52
C ASN A 14 6.46 -0.01 9.37
N GLY A 15 7.52 0.78 9.55
CA GLY A 15 8.53 1.00 8.52
C GLY A 15 9.10 -0.30 7.92
N PRO A 16 9.62 -1.24 8.74
CA PRO A 16 10.13 -2.52 8.23
C PRO A 16 9.11 -3.34 7.42
N VAL A 17 7.85 -3.39 7.86
CA VAL A 17 6.78 -4.11 7.14
C VAL A 17 6.48 -3.44 5.79
N ALA A 18 6.42 -2.11 5.75
CA ALA A 18 6.21 -1.35 4.52
C ALA A 18 7.34 -1.57 3.51
N THR A 19 8.59 -1.51 3.98
CA THR A 19 9.78 -1.77 3.15
C THR A 19 9.80 -3.20 2.63
N ALA A 20 9.51 -4.20 3.47
CA ALA A 20 9.44 -5.59 3.04
C ALA A 20 8.36 -5.80 1.97
N ALA A 21 7.16 -5.23 2.18
CA ALA A 21 6.07 -5.31 1.23
C ALA A 21 6.41 -4.65 -0.12
N TRP A 22 7.12 -3.53 -0.10
CA TRP A 22 7.63 -2.87 -1.30
C TRP A 22 8.58 -3.78 -2.09
N LEU A 23 9.56 -4.38 -1.41
CA LEU A 23 10.54 -5.28 -2.04
C LEU A 23 9.86 -6.55 -2.60
N ASP A 24 8.90 -7.10 -1.88
CA ASP A 24 8.09 -8.25 -2.34
C ASP A 24 7.31 -7.88 -3.61
N ALA A 25 6.66 -6.71 -3.62
CA ALA A 25 5.90 -6.23 -4.77
C ALA A 25 6.79 -5.90 -5.99
N GLN A 26 8.00 -5.39 -5.76
CA GLN A 26 9.00 -5.16 -6.80
C GLN A 26 9.42 -6.46 -7.50
N LYS A 27 9.70 -7.52 -6.73
CA LYS A 27 10.12 -8.82 -7.28
C LYS A 27 9.04 -9.49 -8.11
N ALA A 28 7.77 -9.17 -7.86
CA ALA A 28 6.63 -9.82 -8.49
C ALA A 28 6.38 -9.43 -9.96
N HIS A 29 7.38 -8.88 -10.68
CA HIS A 29 7.33 -8.38 -12.06
C HIS A 29 5.98 -7.70 -12.40
N ILE A 30 5.85 -6.44 -11.99
CA ILE A 30 4.66 -5.64 -12.28
C ILE A 30 4.55 -5.47 -13.80
N GLU A 31 3.47 -5.96 -14.39
CA GLU A 31 3.15 -5.94 -15.84
C GLU A 31 2.89 -4.51 -16.39
N GLN A 32 3.80 -3.55 -16.17
CA GLN A 32 3.64 -2.13 -16.54
C GLN A 32 2.27 -1.53 -16.15
N LYS A 33 1.63 -2.06 -15.10
CA LYS A 33 0.34 -1.59 -14.57
C LYS A 33 0.53 -0.97 -13.18
N PRO A 34 -0.25 0.06 -12.82
CA PRO A 34 -0.27 0.56 -11.45
C PRO A 34 -0.60 -0.57 -10.46
N VAL A 35 0.08 -0.60 -9.32
CA VAL A 35 -0.12 -1.55 -8.23
C VAL A 35 -0.65 -0.81 -7.02
N ILE A 36 -1.82 -1.25 -6.56
CA ILE A 36 -2.33 -0.87 -5.25
C ILE A 36 -1.81 -1.92 -4.27
N LEU A 37 -1.08 -1.48 -3.24
CA LEU A 37 -0.48 -2.33 -2.22
C LEU A 37 -1.08 -2.04 -0.84
N PRO A 38 -2.28 -2.58 -0.48
CA PRO A 38 -2.79 -2.43 0.87
C PRO A 38 -1.86 -3.08 1.89
N LEU A 39 -1.47 -2.31 2.91
CA LEU A 39 -0.74 -2.76 4.08
C LEU A 39 -1.73 -2.78 5.24
N ILE A 40 -2.28 -3.94 5.54
CA ILE A 40 -3.41 -4.10 6.46
C ILE A 40 -2.90 -4.62 7.81
N GLY A 41 -3.29 -3.95 8.89
CA GLY A 41 -3.05 -4.44 10.24
C GLY A 41 -3.93 -3.76 11.30
N ASN A 42 -3.91 -4.27 12.52
CA ASN A 42 -4.69 -3.73 13.65
C ASN A 42 -3.98 -2.59 14.41
N ARG A 43 -2.76 -2.26 14.00
CA ARG A 43 -1.95 -1.17 14.53
C ARG A 43 -1.16 -0.55 13.38
N LEU A 44 -1.21 0.76 13.26
CA LEU A 44 -0.39 1.52 12.32
C LEU A 44 0.67 2.30 13.09
N ALA A 45 1.90 2.30 12.59
CA ALA A 45 2.92 3.25 13.02
C ALA A 45 2.51 4.68 12.66
N PRO A 46 3.12 5.70 13.29
CA PRO A 46 2.84 7.10 12.98
C PRO A 46 2.95 7.41 11.48
N ALA A 47 2.08 8.29 10.99
CA ALA A 47 1.97 8.62 9.57
C ALA A 47 3.29 9.09 8.94
N ASN A 48 4.09 9.86 9.69
CA ASN A 48 5.41 10.34 9.27
C ASN A 48 6.45 9.21 9.15
N GLU A 49 6.39 8.19 10.00
CA GLU A 49 7.26 7.00 9.91
C GLU A 49 6.93 6.20 8.66
N LEU A 50 5.64 5.90 8.45
CA LEU A 50 5.17 5.17 7.28
C LEU A 50 5.47 5.91 5.98
N ALA A 51 5.23 7.22 5.95
CA ALA A 51 5.56 8.05 4.80
C ALA A 51 7.05 7.99 4.47
N ARG A 52 7.94 8.09 5.47
CA ARG A 52 9.40 7.97 5.26
C ARG A 52 9.79 6.59 4.73
N ALA A 53 9.23 5.53 5.31
CA ALA A 53 9.51 4.16 4.90
C ALA A 53 9.02 3.84 3.48
N ILE A 54 7.97 4.52 3.00
CA ILE A 54 7.48 4.40 1.62
C ILE A 54 8.29 5.28 0.65
N GLU A 55 8.65 6.50 1.06
CA GLU A 55 9.39 7.45 0.24
C GLU A 55 10.84 7.03 -0.02
N GLU A 56 11.50 6.38 0.93
CA GLU A 56 12.89 5.96 0.75
C GLU A 56 13.06 4.96 -0.41
N PRO A 57 12.26 3.87 -0.52
CA PRO A 57 12.27 3.00 -1.69
C PRO A 57 11.84 3.70 -2.99
N ARG A 58 10.86 4.62 -2.94
CA ARG A 58 10.40 5.40 -4.11
C ARG A 58 11.55 6.18 -4.76
N ARG A 59 12.41 6.80 -3.95
CA ARG A 59 13.58 7.57 -4.43
C ARG A 59 14.64 6.70 -5.10
N LYS A 60 14.78 5.45 -4.67
CA LYS A 60 15.79 4.52 -5.22
C LYS A 60 15.40 4.05 -6.63
N ILE A 61 14.10 3.99 -6.94
CA ILE A 61 13.58 3.50 -8.23
C ILE A 61 12.40 4.37 -8.68
N PRO A 62 12.66 5.54 -9.31
CA PRO A 62 11.61 6.50 -9.68
C PRO A 62 10.52 5.91 -10.58
N SER A 63 10.87 5.03 -11.52
CA SER A 63 9.92 4.37 -12.41
C SER A 63 8.90 3.49 -11.68
N MET A 64 9.26 2.96 -10.51
CA MET A 64 8.32 2.22 -9.66
C MET A 64 7.49 3.13 -8.76
N ALA A 65 7.97 4.33 -8.44
CA ALA A 65 7.26 5.27 -7.58
C ALA A 65 5.94 5.75 -8.20
N GLU A 66 5.87 5.84 -9.52
CA GLU A 66 4.66 6.18 -10.28
C GLU A 66 3.70 5.00 -10.42
N MET A 67 4.20 3.78 -10.22
CA MET A 67 3.47 2.54 -10.50
C MET A 67 3.11 1.77 -9.24
N MET A 68 3.59 2.17 -8.06
CA MET A 68 3.35 1.44 -6.81
C MET A 68 2.81 2.38 -5.73
N PHE A 69 1.63 2.02 -5.22
CA PHE A 69 0.86 2.81 -4.26
C PHE A 69 0.63 1.97 -2.99
N PRO A 70 1.57 1.98 -2.03
CA PRO A 70 1.34 1.41 -0.72
C PRO A 70 0.25 2.19 0.01
N VAL A 71 -0.77 1.49 0.51
CA VAL A 71 -1.90 2.08 1.23
C VAL A 71 -1.94 1.46 2.62
N PRO A 72 -1.41 2.10 3.67
CA PRO A 72 -1.65 1.68 5.05
C PRO A 72 -3.15 1.67 5.36
N VAL A 73 -3.64 0.59 5.95
CA VAL A 73 -5.05 0.40 6.33
C VAL A 73 -5.12 -0.13 7.76
N ASP A 74 -5.84 0.58 8.63
CA ASP A 74 -6.21 0.09 9.95
C ASP A 74 -7.42 -0.83 9.80
N MET A 75 -7.26 -2.12 10.13
CA MET A 75 -8.34 -3.10 9.95
C MET A 75 -9.50 -2.94 10.94
N ARG A 76 -9.34 -2.13 11.99
CA ARG A 76 -10.36 -1.96 13.03
C ARG A 76 -11.51 -1.07 12.57
N ASP A 77 -11.19 -0.06 11.78
CA ASP A 77 -12.15 0.92 11.26
C ASP A 77 -12.07 1.10 9.73
N TRP A 78 -11.17 0.38 9.07
CA TRP A 78 -10.86 0.48 7.64
C TRP A 78 -10.36 1.86 7.21
N ALA A 79 -9.82 2.66 8.14
CA ALA A 79 -9.18 3.92 7.82
C ALA A 79 -7.94 3.65 6.94
N ALA A 80 -7.91 4.26 5.76
CA ALA A 80 -6.84 4.07 4.78
C ALA A 80 -6.09 5.37 4.51
N MET A 81 -4.77 5.31 4.56
CA MET A 81 -3.87 6.38 4.17
C MET A 81 -3.53 6.26 2.69
N ILE A 82 -4.39 6.82 1.83
CA ILE A 82 -4.21 6.74 0.38
C ILE A 82 -3.19 7.80 -0.07
N PRO A 83 -2.07 7.42 -0.73
CA PRO A 83 -1.08 8.38 -1.22
C PRO A 83 -1.63 9.31 -2.31
N ALA A 84 -1.07 10.51 -2.40
CA ALA A 84 -1.33 11.41 -3.52
C ALA A 84 -0.92 10.76 -4.85
N GLY A 85 -1.76 10.92 -5.89
CA GLY A 85 -1.55 10.31 -7.20
C GLY A 85 -1.97 8.84 -7.32
N ALA A 86 -2.43 8.20 -6.24
CA ALA A 86 -3.00 6.87 -6.33
C ALA A 86 -4.26 6.87 -7.24
N PRO A 87 -4.47 5.82 -8.05
CA PRO A 87 -5.67 5.70 -8.87
C PRO A 87 -6.96 5.71 -8.03
N ALA A 88 -8.05 6.26 -8.55
CA ALA A 88 -9.35 6.29 -7.86
C ALA A 88 -9.85 4.89 -7.44
N SER A 89 -9.44 3.85 -8.17
CA SER A 89 -9.71 2.45 -7.85
C SER A 89 -9.12 1.99 -6.50
N ALA A 90 -8.11 2.68 -5.95
CA ALA A 90 -7.59 2.38 -4.61
C ALA A 90 -8.67 2.59 -3.54
N ARG A 91 -9.36 3.74 -3.59
CA ARG A 91 -10.47 4.00 -2.67
C ARG A 91 -11.61 3.00 -2.85
N VAL A 92 -11.99 2.73 -4.10
CA VAL A 92 -13.03 1.75 -4.42
C VAL A 92 -12.67 0.36 -3.90
N LEU A 93 -11.41 -0.05 -4.00
CA LEU A 93 -10.93 -1.32 -3.48
C LEU A 93 -11.07 -1.40 -1.96
N ILE A 94 -10.62 -0.37 -1.22
CA ILE A 94 -10.71 -0.36 0.25
C ILE A 94 -12.17 -0.42 0.71
N GLU A 95 -13.07 0.36 0.10
CA GLU A 95 -14.50 0.32 0.43
C GLU A 95 -15.12 -1.06 0.18
N LYS A 96 -14.75 -1.73 -0.93
CA LYS A 96 -15.22 -3.09 -1.21
C LYS A 96 -14.71 -4.09 -0.19
N LEU A 97 -13.44 -4.00 0.22
CA LEU A 97 -12.87 -4.88 1.23
C LEU A 97 -13.53 -4.67 2.60
N LYS A 98 -13.80 -3.40 2.97
CA LYS A 98 -14.56 -3.05 4.17
C LYS A 98 -15.94 -3.68 4.17
N ASN A 99 -16.69 -3.54 3.08
CA ASN A 99 -18.04 -4.08 2.95
C ASN A 99 -18.08 -5.61 2.89
N PHE A 100 -17.00 -6.25 2.48
CA PHE A 100 -16.89 -7.71 2.46
C PHE A 100 -16.55 -8.31 3.83
N ALA A 101 -15.76 -7.58 4.64
CA ALA A 101 -15.28 -8.05 5.93
C ALA A 101 -16.18 -7.69 7.12
N GLY A 102 -17.13 -6.77 6.93
CA GLY A 102 -18.18 -6.42 7.88
C GLY A 102 -19.49 -7.13 7.56
#